data_AF-A0A938FY04-F1
#
_entry.id   AF-A0A938FY04-F1
#
_cell.length_a   1.000
_cell.length_b   1.000
_cell.length_c   1.000
_cell.angle_alpha   90.00
_cell.angle_beta   90.00
_cell.angle_gamma   90.00
#
_symmetry.space_group_name_H-M   'P 1'
#
loop_
_entity.id
_entity.type
_entity.pdbx_description
1 polymer ?
#
loop_
_entity_poly.entity_id
_entity_poly.type
_entity_poly.pdbx_seq_one_letter_code
_entity_poly.pdbx_strand_id
1 'polypeptide(L)'
;MSDRAILFLFSVVVIIGSLAAAVWLVASGQAQTVDGLFLLLMVLLLAVAFGLYCVFLIRRAREEAASALPTAKAPLPAQSQVQTQAKSALAPAKAAE
;
A
#
# COMPACT_ATOMS: atom_id res chain seq x y z
N MET A 1 -5.54 -9.29 -2.60
CA MET A 1 -5.27 -7.97 -1.98
C MET A 1 -6.57 -7.26 -1.52
N SER A 2 -7.53 -7.97 -0.91
CA SER A 2 -8.77 -7.38 -0.36
C SER A 2 -8.58 -6.76 1.02
N ASP A 3 -7.68 -7.33 1.82
CA ASP A 3 -7.54 -6.98 3.24
C ASP A 3 -7.15 -5.52 3.44
N ARG A 4 -6.28 -4.99 2.58
CA ARG A 4 -5.86 -3.58 2.62
C ARG A 4 -7.02 -2.62 2.31
N ALA A 5 -7.91 -2.99 1.39
CA ALA A 5 -9.06 -2.18 1.02
C ALA A 5 -10.12 -2.17 2.14
N ILE A 6 -10.36 -3.31 2.77
CA ILE A 6 -11.26 -3.42 3.93
C ILE A 6 -10.70 -2.61 5.11
N LEU A 7 -9.41 -2.72 5.40
CA LEU A 7 -8.76 -1.93 6.46
C LEU A 7 -8.83 -0.43 6.18
N PHE A 8 -8.65 0.00 4.93
CA PHE A 8 -8.81 1.41 4.55
C PHE A 8 -10.25 1.89 4.75
N LEU A 9 -11.25 1.15 4.25
CA LEU A 9 -12.66 1.50 4.41
C LEU A 9 -13.06 1.56 5.89
N PHE A 10 -12.64 0.57 6.67
CA PHE A 10 -12.83 0.55 8.12
C PHE A 10 -12.21 1.79 8.77
N SER A 11 -10.99 2.15 8.39
CA SER A 11 -10.32 3.36 8.89
C SER A 11 -11.12 4.63 8.58
N VAL A 12 -11.67 4.75 7.37
CA VAL A 12 -12.53 5.88 6.98
C VAL A 12 -13.80 5.93 7.84
N VAL A 13 -14.46 4.79 8.05
CA VAL A 13 -15.66 4.72 8.90
C VAL A 13 -15.33 5.14 10.33
N VAL A 14 -14.21 4.69 10.89
CA VAL A 14 -13.78 5.07 12.24
C VAL A 14 -13.48 6.57 12.32
N ILE A 15 -12.85 7.17 11.30
CA ILE A 15 -12.61 8.63 11.26
C ILE A 15 -13.93 9.40 11.25
N ILE A 16 -14.90 8.99 10.43
CA ILE A 16 -16.20 9.67 10.37
C ILE A 16 -16.95 9.52 11.70
N GLY A 17 -16.98 8.31 12.26
CA GLY A 17 -17.63 8.04 13.54
C GLY A 17 -17.00 8.82 14.69
N SER A 18 -15.67 8.91 14.73
CA SER A 18 -14.95 9.69 15.75
C SER A 18 -15.20 11.19 15.60
N LEU A 19 -15.17 11.75 14.39
CA LEU A 19 -15.51 13.16 14.17
C LEU A 19 -16.96 13.47 14.57
N ALA A 20 -17.92 12.60 14.23
CA ALA A 20 -19.31 12.76 14.65
C ALA A 20 -19.46 12.75 16.17
N ALA A 21 -18.78 11.82 16.85
CA ALA A 21 -18.77 11.75 18.31
C ALA A 21 -18.13 13.01 18.94
N ALA A 22 -17.03 13.50 18.38
CA ALA A 22 -16.38 14.73 18.84
C ALA A 22 -17.32 15.95 18.72
N VAL A 23 -18.00 16.11 17.58
CA VAL A 23 -18.99 17.17 17.39
C VAL A 23 -20.14 17.04 18.39
N TRP A 24 -20.64 15.83 18.62
CA TRP A 24 -21.70 15.57 19.60
C TRP A 24 -21.27 15.94 21.03
N LEU A 25 -20.06 15.56 21.45
CA LEU A 25 -19.50 15.88 22.76
C LEU A 25 -19.38 17.39 23.00
N VAL A 26 -19.04 18.14 21.96
CA VAL A 26 -18.99 19.61 22.01
C VAL A 26 -20.41 20.20 22.05
N ALA A 27 -21.30 19.74 21.17
CA ALA A 27 -22.68 20.26 21.07
C ALA A 27 -23.51 19.99 22.34
N SER A 28 -23.30 18.85 23.00
CA SER A 28 -23.97 18.48 24.25
C SER A 28 -23.39 19.15 25.50
N GLY A 29 -22.31 19.93 25.37
CA GLY A 29 -21.61 20.55 26.50
C GLY A 29 -20.81 19.56 27.35
N GLN A 30 -20.78 18.27 26.99
CA GLN A 30 -20.02 17.24 27.71
C GLN A 30 -18.51 17.50 27.70
N ALA A 31 -17.99 18.20 26.69
CA ALA A 31 -16.60 18.64 26.65
C ALA A 31 -16.18 19.57 27.81
N GLN A 32 -17.13 20.13 28.57
CA GLN A 32 -16.85 20.93 29.78
C GLN A 32 -16.68 20.08 31.05
N THR A 33 -16.97 18.78 30.99
CA THR A 33 -16.71 17.85 32.10
C THR A 33 -15.35 17.18 31.92
N VAL A 34 -14.71 16.73 33.01
CA VAL A 34 -13.39 16.08 32.93
C VAL A 34 -13.46 14.78 32.12
N ASP A 35 -14.50 13.98 32.35
CA ASP A 35 -14.71 12.73 31.63
C ASP A 35 -15.01 12.96 30.15
N GLY A 36 -15.87 13.94 29.83
CA GLY A 36 -16.17 14.30 28.46
C GLY A 36 -14.99 14.94 27.72
N LEU A 37 -14.16 15.74 28.39
CA LEU A 37 -12.92 16.26 27.81
C LEU A 37 -11.92 15.12 27.51
N PHE A 38 -11.76 14.17 28.43
CA PHE A 38 -10.93 12.99 28.21
C PHE A 38 -11.45 12.16 27.03
N LEU A 39 -12.76 11.89 26.97
CA LEU A 39 -13.39 11.16 25.88
C LEU A 39 -13.22 11.90 24.54
N LEU A 40 -13.40 13.22 24.53
CA LEU A 40 -13.19 14.05 23.34
C LEU A 40 -11.75 13.90 22.84
N LEU A 41 -10.75 14.00 23.72
CA LEU A 41 -9.34 13.82 23.38
C LEU A 41 -9.04 12.41 22.86
N MET A 42 -9.60 11.37 23.50
CA MET A 42 -9.42 9.97 23.05
C MET A 42 -10.03 9.73 21.68
N VAL A 43 -11.23 10.26 21.43
CA VAL A 43 -11.90 10.16 20.14
C VAL A 43 -11.11 10.90 19.06
N LEU A 44 -10.59 12.09 19.37
CA LEU A 44 -9.76 12.85 18.45
C LEU A 44 -8.41 12.14 18.16
N LEU A 45 -7.79 11.55 19.19
CA LEU A 45 -6.59 10.74 19.05
C LEU A 45 -6.82 9.54 18.14
N LEU A 46 -7.97 8.87 18.28
CA LEU A 46 -8.36 7.77 17.41
C LEU A 46 -8.51 8.24 15.95
N ALA A 47 -9.19 9.37 15.73
CA ALA A 47 -9.33 9.97 14.40
C ALA A 47 -7.96 10.27 13.77
N VAL A 48 -7.02 10.83 14.56
CA VAL A 48 -5.66 11.12 14.12
C VAL A 48 -4.89 9.84 13.78
N ALA A 49 -4.94 8.82 14.63
CA ALA A 49 -4.24 7.55 14.41
C ALA A 49 -4.67 6.88 13.09
N PHE A 50 -5.99 6.79 12.85
CA PHE A 50 -6.52 6.24 11.60
C PHE A 50 -6.27 7.17 10.40
N GLY A 51 -6.30 8.49 10.60
CA GLY A 51 -5.94 9.46 9.58
C GLY A 51 -4.49 9.28 9.10
N LEU A 52 -3.54 9.11 10.03
CA LEU A 52 -2.14 8.82 9.71
C LEU A 52 -2.00 7.49 8.97
N TYR A 53 -2.73 6.45 9.37
CA TYR A 53 -2.75 5.18 8.67
C TYR A 53 -3.23 5.30 7.22
N CYS A 54 -4.30 6.07 6.98
CA CYS A 54 -4.78 6.38 5.63
C CYS A 54 -3.72 7.12 4.81
N VAL A 55 -3.06 8.13 5.38
CA VAL A 55 -1.97 8.86 4.70
C VAL A 55 -0.83 7.91 4.33
N PHE A 56 -0.44 7.00 5.23
CA PHE A 56 0.57 5.98 4.97
C PHE A 56 0.17 5.06 3.81
N LEU A 57 -1.06 4.53 3.81
CA LEU A 57 -1.57 3.68 2.73
C LEU A 57 -1.59 4.39 1.39
N ILE A 58 -2.03 5.66 1.36
CA ILE A 58 -2.08 6.46 0.13
C ILE A 58 -0.66 6.72 -0.41
N ARG A 59 0.28 7.10 0.45
CA ARG A 59 1.69 7.32 0.05
C ARG A 59 2.29 6.05 -0.55
N ARG A 60 2.10 4.92 0.13
CA ARG A 60 2.57 3.62 -0.34
C ARG A 60 1.96 3.23 -1.68
N ALA A 61 0.65 3.42 -1.86
CA ALA A 61 -0.03 3.13 -3.12
C ALA A 61 0.51 3.99 -4.27
N ARG A 62 0.88 5.26 -4.01
CA ARG A 62 1.51 6.14 -5.01
C ARG A 62 2.91 5.68 -5.40
N GLU A 63 3.71 5.23 -4.44
CA GLU A 63 5.05 4.66 -4.67
C GLU A 63 4.99 3.37 -5.49
N GLU A 64 4.04 2.48 -5.18
CA GLU A 64 3.77 1.25 -5.93
C GLU A 64 3.32 1.57 -7.38
N ALA A 65 2.45 2.58 -7.57
CA ALA A 65 2.00 3.01 -8.89
C ALA A 65 3.11 3.69 -9.73
N ALA A 66 3.99 4.48 -9.10
CA ALA A 66 5.14 5.10 -9.77
C ALA A 66 6.16 4.06 -10.26
N SER A 67 6.28 2.94 -9.54
CA SER A 67 7.17 1.82 -9.89
C SER A 67 6.59 0.90 -10.98
N ALA A 68 5.28 1.01 -11.25
CA ALA A 68 4.55 0.18 -12.22
C ALA A 68 4.40 0.83 -13.60
N LEU A 69 4.87 2.07 -13.80
CA LEU A 69 5.00 2.67 -15.13
C LEU A 69 6.04 1.88 -15.93
N PRO A 70 5.65 1.15 -17.00
CA PRO A 70 6.61 0.54 -17.89
C PRO A 70 7.32 1.68 -18.61
N THR A 71 8.65 1.67 -18.58
CA THR A 71 9.48 2.46 -19.48
C THR A 71 9.12 2.09 -20.92
N ALA A 72 8.19 2.83 -21.54
CA ALA A 72 7.70 2.56 -22.88
C ALA A 72 8.44 3.40 -23.94
N LYS A 73 9.42 2.76 -24.60
CA LYS A 73 9.84 2.82 -26.04
C LYS A 73 11.19 2.06 -26.15
N ALA A 74 11.25 0.74 -26.43
CA ALA A 74 11.04 -0.03 -27.68
C ALA A 74 12.22 0.04 -28.69
N PRO A 75 12.58 -1.03 -29.46
CA PRO A 75 11.69 -2.11 -29.94
C PRO A 75 12.21 -3.58 -29.89
N LEU A 76 11.23 -4.50 -29.92
CA LEU A 76 11.30 -5.93 -30.33
C LEU A 76 11.31 -6.03 -31.89
N PRO A 77 11.44 -7.20 -32.58
CA PRO A 77 11.69 -8.58 -32.13
C PRO A 77 12.70 -9.40 -32.99
N ALA A 78 13.33 -10.45 -32.43
CA ALA A 78 13.71 -11.64 -33.19
C ALA A 78 13.91 -12.85 -32.26
N GLN A 79 12.83 -13.63 -32.14
CA GLN A 79 12.79 -15.09 -32.12
C GLN A 79 13.82 -15.86 -31.28
N SER A 80 13.27 -16.51 -30.25
CA SER A 80 13.51 -17.91 -29.88
C SER A 80 14.64 -18.64 -30.62
N GLN A 81 15.72 -18.97 -29.91
CA GLN A 81 16.18 -20.35 -29.82
C GLN A 81 16.70 -20.62 -28.40
N VAL A 82 15.79 -21.19 -27.60
CA VAL A 82 16.16 -22.17 -26.59
C VAL A 82 16.93 -23.29 -27.31
N GLN A 83 17.98 -23.82 -26.68
CA GLN A 83 18.78 -25.00 -27.08
C GLN A 83 20.10 -24.75 -27.85
N THR A 84 21.14 -24.23 -27.18
CA THR A 84 22.52 -24.73 -27.43
C THR A 84 23.45 -24.57 -26.22
N GLN A 85 22.95 -24.82 -25.00
CA GLN A 85 23.80 -25.00 -23.81
C GLN A 85 23.55 -26.35 -23.13
N ALA A 86 23.39 -27.39 -23.96
CA ALA A 86 23.40 -28.78 -23.51
C ALA A 86 23.93 -29.69 -24.62
N LYS A 87 24.94 -29.24 -25.38
CA LYS A 87 25.73 -30.10 -26.27
C LYS A 87 27.10 -29.49 -26.58
N SER A 88 27.85 -29.14 -25.54
CA SER A 88 29.27 -28.81 -25.64
C SER A 88 30.08 -29.61 -24.61
N ALA A 89 29.85 -30.93 -24.61
CA ALA A 89 30.69 -31.93 -23.96
C ALA A 89 30.64 -33.24 -24.77
N LEU A 90 30.98 -33.15 -26.06
CA LEU A 90 31.43 -34.29 -26.85
C LEU A 90 32.31 -33.76 -28.00
N ALA A 91 33.62 -34.00 -27.85
CA ALA A 91 34.75 -33.93 -28.79
C ALA A 91 34.56 -33.29 -30.18
N PRO A 92 35.58 -32.53 -30.66
CA PRO A 92 36.55 -33.17 -31.55
C PRO A 92 37.99 -32.66 -31.38
N ALA A 93 38.91 -33.56 -31.03
CA ALA A 93 40.32 -33.42 -31.44
C ALA A 93 40.58 -34.47 -32.52
N LYS A 94 40.85 -33.95 -33.71
CA LYS A 94 40.98 -34.61 -34.99
C LYS A 94 42.27 -35.44 -35.05
N ALA A 95 42.21 -36.47 -35.87
CA ALA A 95 43.30 -37.34 -36.29
C ALA A 95 44.47 -36.63 -37.00
N ALA A 96 45.59 -37.37 -37.10
CA ALA A 96 46.75 -37.23 -37.98
C ALA A 96 47.91 -36.34 -37.50
N GLU A 97 48.94 -36.95 -36.91
CA GLU A 97 50.19 -37.38 -37.59
C GLU A 97 50.87 -38.50 -36.79
#